data_AF-A0A917JG60-F1
#
_entry.id   AF-A0A917JG60-F1
#
_cell.length_a   1.000
_cell.length_b   1.000
_cell.length_c   1.000
_cell.angle_alpha   90.00
_cell.angle_beta   90.00
_cell.angle_gamma   90.00
#
_symmetry.space_group_name_H-M   'P 1'
#
loop_
_entity.id
_entity.type
_entity.pdbx_description
1 polymer ?
#
loop_
_entity_poly.entity_id
_entity_poly.type
_entity_poly.pdbx_seq_one_letter_code
_entity_poly.pdbx_strand_id
1 'polypeptide(L)'
;MSSSIDFSLSRSTDSNKVIQFPTSLYDYMEYTFFWIKSTWVDDVTRNGLDYIGPSIIDNDIPKFKEILIAWKQLFTLATENFDVPIGYDCETSERYKERVNREKTIHLIENLIGLCDLAIELNDTITVHGL
;
A
#
# COMPACT_ATOMS: atom_id res chain seq x y z
N MET A 1 0.59 -7.64 17.73
CA MET A 1 -0.34 -6.82 16.93
C MET A 1 0.25 -6.78 15.53
N SER A 2 -0.51 -7.17 14.51
CA SER A 2 -0.06 -6.97 13.12
C SER A 2 -0.09 -5.47 12.85
N SER A 3 1.03 -4.87 12.46
CA SER A 3 1.08 -3.48 12.05
C SER A 3 0.42 -3.30 10.67
N SER A 4 -0.13 -2.12 10.40
CA SER A 4 -0.75 -1.77 9.12
C SER A 4 -0.38 -0.35 8.71
N ILE A 5 -0.34 -0.14 7.40
CA ILE A 5 -0.27 1.17 6.76
C ILE A 5 -1.70 1.57 6.39
N ASP A 6 -2.12 2.77 6.77
CA ASP A 6 -3.50 3.20 6.58
C ASP A 6 -3.63 4.14 5.39
N PHE A 7 -4.59 3.87 4.51
CA PHE A 7 -4.89 4.68 3.32
C PHE A 7 -6.29 5.27 3.43
N SER A 8 -6.45 6.57 3.18
CA SER A 8 -7.74 7.25 3.25
C SER A 8 -7.84 8.42 2.27
N LEU A 9 -9.06 8.88 1.98
CA LEU A 9 -9.29 10.12 1.26
C LEU A 9 -9.01 11.33 2.18
N SER A 10 -8.31 12.34 1.69
CA SER A 10 -7.89 13.47 2.52
C SER A 10 -9.01 14.46 2.85
N ARG A 11 -9.97 14.69 1.93
CA ARG A 11 -11.05 15.68 2.13
C ARG A 11 -12.39 15.04 2.53
N SER A 12 -12.49 13.72 2.50
CA SER A 12 -13.70 13.02 2.89
C SER A 12 -13.85 13.00 4.42
N THR A 13 -14.95 13.53 4.94
CA THR A 13 -15.33 13.42 6.36
C THR A 13 -15.91 12.06 6.73
N ASP A 14 -16.06 11.15 5.76
CA ASP A 14 -16.45 9.77 6.04
C ASP A 14 -15.24 9.01 6.59
N SER A 15 -15.15 8.98 7.93
CA SER A 15 -14.20 8.14 8.69
C SER A 15 -14.31 6.63 8.38
N ASN A 16 -15.26 6.23 7.52
CA ASN A 16 -15.56 4.85 7.15
C ASN A 16 -14.76 4.29 5.96
N LYS A 17 -13.84 5.04 5.34
CA LYS A 17 -13.02 4.54 4.22
C LYS A 17 -11.52 4.58 4.48
N VAL A 18 -11.11 4.14 5.67
CA VAL A 18 -9.71 3.81 5.93
C VAL A 18 -9.46 2.37 5.47
N ILE A 19 -8.55 2.19 4.52
CA ILE A 19 -8.06 0.87 4.12
C ILE A 19 -6.80 0.57 4.91
N GLN A 20 -6.88 -0.38 5.83
CA GLN A 20 -5.71 -0.89 6.56
C GLN A 20 -4.99 -1.93 5.71
N PHE A 21 -3.75 -1.66 5.36
CA PHE A 21 -2.94 -2.53 4.53
C PHE A 21 -1.82 -3.19 5.37
N PRO A 22 -1.70 -4.53 5.40
CA PRO A 22 -0.68 -5.19 6.21
C PRO A 22 0.74 -4.73 5.84
N THR A 23 1.56 -4.40 6.85
CA THR A 23 2.95 -3.95 6.63
C THR A 23 3.76 -4.96 5.81
N SER A 24 3.62 -6.26 6.06
CA SER A 24 4.34 -7.30 5.32
C SER A 24 4.04 -7.32 3.82
N LEU A 25 2.80 -7.03 3.43
CA LEU A 25 2.42 -6.87 2.03
C LEU A 25 2.91 -5.53 1.48
N TYR A 26 2.86 -4.46 2.27
CA TYR A 26 3.43 -3.17 1.90
C TYR A 26 4.92 -3.29 1.58
N ASP A 27 5.71 -3.87 2.49
CA ASP A 27 7.17 -4.04 2.34
C ASP A 27 7.51 -4.87 1.09
N TYR A 28 6.70 -5.89 0.81
CA TYR A 28 6.87 -6.71 -0.38
C TYR A 28 6.67 -5.94 -1.68
N MET A 29 5.86 -4.87 -1.65
CA MET A 29 5.50 -4.03 -2.80
C MET A 29 6.26 -2.68 -2.83
N GLU A 30 6.88 -2.28 -1.72
CA GLU A 30 7.35 -0.91 -1.45
C GLU A 30 8.25 -0.34 -2.54
N TYR A 31 9.16 -1.15 -3.09
CA TYR A 31 10.05 -0.72 -4.17
C TYR A 31 9.31 -0.19 -5.41
N THR A 32 8.11 -0.69 -5.69
CA THR A 32 7.26 -0.17 -6.77
C THR A 32 6.55 1.13 -6.39
N PHE A 33 6.30 1.36 -5.11
CA PHE A 33 5.71 2.62 -4.63
C PHE A 33 6.70 3.77 -4.70
N PHE A 34 8.02 3.54 -4.66
CA PHE A 34 9.02 4.57 -4.97
C PHE A 34 8.90 5.17 -6.38
N TRP A 35 8.09 4.60 -7.27
CA TRP A 35 7.88 5.17 -8.60
C TRP A 35 6.86 6.29 -8.63
N ILE A 36 6.02 6.44 -7.60
CA ILE A 36 5.07 7.54 -7.50
C ILE A 36 5.68 8.71 -6.74
N LYS A 37 5.12 9.91 -6.95
CA LYS A 37 5.42 11.09 -6.13
C LYS A 37 4.35 11.31 -5.07
N SER A 38 4.78 11.68 -3.87
CA SER A 38 3.91 12.12 -2.78
C SER A 38 4.52 13.31 -2.05
N THR A 39 3.67 14.10 -1.39
CA THR A 39 4.11 15.20 -0.50
C THR A 39 4.09 14.71 0.93
N TRP A 40 5.22 14.84 1.64
CA TRP A 40 5.34 14.38 3.03
C TRP A 40 4.99 15.51 4.01
N VAL A 41 5.05 15.22 5.31
CA VAL A 41 4.68 16.15 6.40
C VAL A 41 5.40 17.50 6.38
N ASP A 42 6.57 17.58 5.75
CA ASP A 42 7.37 18.81 5.63
C ASP A 42 7.07 19.60 4.34
N ASP A 43 5.95 19.30 3.68
CA ASP A 43 5.50 19.90 2.41
C ASP A 43 6.48 19.68 1.23
N VAL A 44 7.43 18.75 1.36
CA VAL A 44 8.35 18.41 0.27
C VAL A 44 7.85 17.19 -0.50
N THR A 45 7.75 17.34 -1.81
CA THR A 45 7.43 16.23 -2.72
C THR A 45 8.66 15.33 -2.92
N ARG A 46 8.48 14.03 -2.65
CA ARG A 46 9.50 12.98 -2.82
C ARG A 46 8.94 11.82 -3.63
N ASN A 47 9.84 10.94 -4.05
CA ASN A 47 9.47 9.64 -4.61
C ASN A 47 9.12 8.68 -3.47
N GLY A 48 8.07 7.88 -3.64
CA GLY A 48 7.60 6.93 -2.63
C GLY A 48 6.60 7.52 -1.65
N LEU A 49 6.34 6.76 -0.60
CA LEU A 49 5.47 7.10 0.52
C LEU A 49 6.34 7.19 1.78
N ASP A 50 5.95 8.06 2.71
CA ASP A 50 6.66 8.14 3.99
C ASP A 50 6.29 6.91 4.84
N TYR A 51 7.29 6.09 5.18
CA TYR A 51 7.09 4.85 5.93
C TYR A 51 6.81 5.10 7.42
N ILE A 52 7.25 6.24 7.95
CA ILE A 52 7.15 6.60 9.38
C ILE A 52 6.18 7.76 9.59
N GLY A 53 5.99 8.60 8.57
CA GLY A 53 5.13 9.77 8.60
C GLY A 53 3.92 9.68 7.68
N PRO A 54 3.06 10.72 7.69
CA PRO A 54 2.02 10.87 6.70
C PRO A 54 2.61 11.31 5.34
N SER A 55 2.02 10.83 4.27
CA SER A 55 2.28 11.30 2.90
C SER A 55 1.00 11.42 2.09
N ILE A 56 0.97 12.34 1.14
CA ILE A 56 -0.20 12.66 0.32
C ILE A 56 0.10 12.36 -1.15
N ILE A 57 -0.69 11.47 -1.76
CA ILE A 57 -0.69 11.22 -3.20
C ILE A 57 -1.77 12.10 -3.83
N ASP A 58 -1.36 12.95 -4.76
CA ASP A 58 -2.25 13.86 -5.50
C ASP A 58 -2.22 13.53 -7.00
N ASN A 59 -1.29 14.12 -7.76
CA ASN A 59 -1.21 13.96 -9.21
C ASN A 59 -0.89 12.53 -9.68
N ASP A 60 -0.26 11.70 -8.83
CA ASP A 60 0.19 10.35 -9.18
C ASP A 60 -0.84 9.25 -8.82
N ILE A 61 -2.05 9.59 -8.36
CA ILE A 61 -3.10 8.59 -8.06
C ILE A 61 -3.37 7.65 -9.25
N PRO A 62 -3.51 8.12 -10.51
CA PRO A 62 -3.69 7.21 -11.65
C PRO A 62 -2.52 6.24 -11.82
N LYS A 63 -1.28 6.70 -11.58
CA LYS A 63 -0.08 5.86 -11.67
C LYS A 63 -0.03 4.83 -10.54
N PHE A 64 -0.36 5.25 -9.31
CA PHE A 64 -0.46 4.37 -8.15
C PHE A 64 -1.50 3.27 -8.38
N LYS A 65 -2.67 3.62 -8.92
CA LYS A 65 -3.72 2.67 -9.29
C LYS A 65 -3.22 1.62 -10.30
N GLU A 66 -2.51 2.02 -11.35
CA GLU A 66 -1.97 1.08 -12.33
C GLU A 66 -0.92 0.12 -11.73
N ILE A 67 -0.10 0.60 -10.81
CA ILE A 67 0.83 -0.26 -10.04
C ILE A 67 0.05 -1.30 -9.23
N LEU A 68 -1.02 -0.90 -8.54
CA LEU A 68 -1.88 -1.82 -7.79
C LEU A 68 -2.57 -2.85 -8.70
N ILE A 69 -3.03 -2.45 -9.89
CA ILE A 69 -3.62 -3.37 -10.87
C ILE A 69 -2.59 -4.41 -11.32
N ALA A 70 -1.35 -4.01 -11.58
CA ALA A 70 -0.28 -4.93 -11.96
C ALA A 70 0.02 -5.94 -10.83
N TRP A 71 0.08 -5.49 -9.58
CA TRP A 71 0.22 -6.38 -8.42
C TRP A 71 -0.95 -7.34 -8.27
N LYS A 72 -2.19 -6.84 -8.45
CA LYS A 72 -3.38 -7.70 -8.43
C LYS A 72 -3.27 -8.82 -9.46
N GLN A 73 -2.90 -8.48 -10.70
CA GLN A 73 -2.70 -9.46 -11.77
C GLN A 73 -1.62 -10.48 -11.40
N LEU A 74 -0.50 -10.04 -10.83
CA LEU A 74 0.57 -10.94 -10.38
C LEU A 74 0.06 -11.92 -9.30
N PHE A 75 -0.69 -11.45 -8.30
CA PHE A 75 -1.19 -12.30 -7.23
C PHE A 75 -2.24 -13.32 -7.69
N THR A 76 -2.93 -13.11 -8.82
CA THR A 76 -3.83 -14.15 -9.38
C THR A 76 -3.07 -15.42 -9.78
N LEU A 77 -1.76 -15.33 -10.04
CA LEU A 77 -0.89 -16.44 -10.38
C LEU A 77 -0.31 -17.17 -9.16
N ALA A 78 -0.49 -16.62 -7.94
CA ALA A 78 0.04 -17.22 -6.73
C ALA A 78 -0.69 -18.51 -6.35
N THR A 79 -0.04 -19.35 -5.54
CA THR A 79 -0.70 -20.44 -4.81
C THR A 79 -1.76 -19.88 -3.85
N GLU A 80 -2.73 -20.71 -3.43
CA GLU A 80 -3.81 -20.28 -2.52
C GLU A 80 -3.27 -19.57 -1.27
N ASN A 81 -2.18 -20.10 -0.73
CA ASN A 81 -1.40 -19.44 0.30
C ASN A 81 0.05 -19.32 -0.17
N PHE A 82 0.70 -18.20 0.11
CA PHE A 82 2.08 -17.93 -0.27
C PHE A 82 2.80 -17.18 0.84
N ASP A 83 4.13 -17.17 0.79
CA ASP A 83 4.97 -16.53 1.78
C ASP A 83 5.44 -15.15 1.30
N VAL A 84 5.32 -14.13 2.13
CA VAL A 84 5.96 -12.83 1.95
C VAL A 84 7.15 -12.70 2.91
N PRO A 85 8.33 -12.23 2.45
CA PRO A 85 9.48 -12.05 3.32
C PRO A 85 9.25 -10.85 4.26
N ILE A 86 9.50 -11.03 5.57
CA ILE A 86 9.31 -9.99 6.60
C ILE A 86 10.59 -9.67 7.37
N GLY A 87 11.68 -10.37 7.08
CA GLY A 87 12.97 -10.12 7.73
C GLY A 87 13.99 -11.20 7.45
N TYR A 88 15.19 -10.99 7.99
CA TYR A 88 16.30 -11.92 7.88
C TYR A 88 17.00 -12.06 9.22
N ASP A 89 17.23 -13.29 9.63
CA ASP A 89 18.02 -13.64 10.80
C ASP A 89 19.49 -13.79 10.37
N CYS A 90 20.34 -12.88 10.85
CA CYS A 90 21.76 -12.92 10.54
C CYS A 90 22.51 -14.07 11.23
N GLU A 91 21.99 -14.60 12.35
CA GLU A 91 22.63 -15.68 13.09
C GLU A 91 22.32 -17.04 12.46
N THR A 92 21.06 -17.27 12.10
CA THR A 92 20.62 -18.54 11.50
C THR A 92 20.71 -18.54 9.97
N SER A 93 20.93 -17.37 9.35
CA SER A 93 20.85 -17.17 7.90
C SER A 93 19.49 -17.54 7.29
N GLU A 94 18.43 -17.47 8.10
CA GLU A 94 17.06 -17.77 7.67
C GLU A 94 16.26 -16.49 7.35
N ARG A 95 15.34 -16.59 6.39
CA ARG A 95 14.38 -15.52 6.11
C ARG A 95 13.12 -15.75 6.92
N TYR A 96 12.74 -14.76 7.72
CA TYR A 96 11.41 -14.72 8.31
C TYR A 96 10.37 -14.46 7.21
N LYS A 97 9.25 -15.17 7.31
CA LYS A 97 8.17 -15.11 6.33
C LYS A 97 6.83 -15.04 7.04
N GLU A 98 5.92 -14.29 6.45
CA GLU A 98 4.51 -14.34 6.80
C GLU A 98 3.75 -15.10 5.73
N ARG A 99 2.93 -16.06 6.16
CA ARG A 99 2.06 -16.82 5.25
C ARG A 99 0.74 -16.07 5.05
N VAL A 100 0.48 -15.65 3.83
CA VAL A 100 -0.72 -14.88 3.45
C VAL A 100 -1.60 -15.69 2.50
N ASN A 101 -2.88 -15.30 2.40
CA ASN A 101 -3.86 -15.94 1.53
C ASN A 101 -4.13 -15.08 0.29
N ARG A 102 -4.09 -15.71 -0.89
CA ARG A 102 -4.26 -15.07 -2.19
C ARG A 102 -5.55 -14.28 -2.32
N GLU A 103 -6.69 -14.87 -1.96
CA GLU A 103 -7.99 -14.21 -2.12
C GLU A 103 -8.10 -12.98 -1.22
N LYS A 104 -7.61 -13.09 0.03
CA LYS A 104 -7.54 -11.93 0.94
C LYS A 104 -6.62 -10.83 0.41
N THR A 105 -5.45 -11.18 -0.12
CA THR A 105 -4.52 -10.20 -0.70
C THR A 105 -5.12 -9.50 -1.90
N ILE A 106 -5.75 -10.25 -2.83
CA ILE A 106 -6.43 -9.66 -3.99
C ILE A 106 -7.53 -8.71 -3.55
N HIS A 107 -8.37 -9.13 -2.59
CA HIS A 107 -9.46 -8.29 -2.09
C HIS A 107 -8.96 -6.98 -1.43
N LEU A 108 -7.86 -7.04 -0.67
CA LEU A 108 -7.23 -5.84 -0.10
C LEU A 108 -6.75 -4.86 -1.19
N ILE A 109 -6.12 -5.38 -2.24
CA ILE A 109 -5.65 -4.55 -3.36
C ILE A 109 -6.84 -3.97 -4.14
N GLU A 110 -7.92 -4.73 -4.31
CA GLU A 110 -9.15 -4.21 -4.93
C GLU A 110 -9.77 -3.06 -4.14
N ASN A 111 -9.75 -3.13 -2.81
CA ASN A 111 -10.21 -2.04 -1.97
C ASN A 111 -9.34 -0.78 -2.14
N LEU A 112 -8.01 -0.92 -2.26
CA LEU A 112 -7.12 0.22 -2.56
C LEU A 112 -7.33 0.78 -3.98
N ILE A 113 -7.58 -0.07 -4.98
CA ILE A 113 -7.93 0.38 -6.33
C ILE A 113 -9.24 1.18 -6.30
N GLY A 114 -10.25 0.69 -5.57
CA GLY A 114 -11.51 1.41 -5.38
C GLY A 114 -11.35 2.75 -4.66
N LEU A 115 -10.42 2.84 -3.70
CA LEU A 115 -10.04 4.12 -3.08
C LEU A 115 -9.44 5.09 -4.10
N CYS A 116 -8.58 4.61 -5.00
CA CYS A 116 -8.02 5.41 -6.09
C CYS A 116 -9.10 5.90 -7.06
N ASP A 117 -10.04 5.04 -7.43
CA ASP A 117 -11.16 5.40 -8.30
C ASP A 117 -12.00 6.53 -7.69
N LEU A 118 -12.32 6.41 -6.40
CA LEU A 118 -13.04 7.44 -5.66
C LEU A 118 -12.26 8.75 -5.58
N ALA A 119 -10.95 8.70 -5.32
CA ALA A 119 -10.12 9.90 -5.26
C ALA A 119 -10.09 10.64 -6.61
N ILE A 120 -9.96 9.90 -7.72
CA ILE A 120 -9.99 10.45 -9.08
C ILE A 120 -11.36 11.06 -9.39
N GLU A 121 -12.46 10.35 -9.08
CA GLU A 121 -13.83 10.81 -9.34
C GLU A 121 -14.16 12.10 -8.57
N LEU A 122 -13.69 12.18 -7.31
CA LEU A 122 -13.97 13.31 -6.42
C LEU A 122 -12.96 14.46 -6.56
N ASN A 123 -11.92 14.30 -7.40
CA ASN A 123 -10.78 15.22 -7.46
C ASN A 123 -10.19 15.49 -6.04
N ASP A 124 -10.05 14.40 -5.28
CA ASP A 124 -9.47 14.36 -3.94
C ASP A 124 -8.08 13.72 -3.98
N THR A 125 -7.38 13.79 -2.84
CA THR A 125 -6.07 13.20 -2.64
C THR A 125 -6.17 11.98 -1.72
N ILE A 126 -5.15 11.13 -1.75
CA ILE A 126 -5.03 10.00 -0.81
C ILE A 126 -3.99 10.36 0.24
N THR A 127 -4.38 10.32 1.51
CA THR A 127 -3.44 10.35 2.63
C THR A 127 -3.04 8.92 2.99
N VAL A 128 -1.74 8.71 3.16
CA VAL A 128 -1.14 7.47 3.64
C VAL A 128 -0.50 7.73 4.98
N HIS A 129 -0.84 6.97 6.00
CA HIS A 129 -0.21 7.02 7.32
C HIS A 129 0.72 5.81 7.49
N GLY A 130 2.02 6.09 7.53
CA GLY A 130 3.06 5.14 7.91
C GLY A 130 2.97 4.68 9.38
N LEU A 131 3.96 3.90 9.80
CA LEU A 131 4.04 3.29 11.14
C LEU A 131 4.51 4.23 12.25
#